data_AF-A0ABD1PLI8-F1
#
_entry.id   AF-A0ABD1PLI8-F1
#
_cell.length_a   1.000
_cell.length_b   1.000
_cell.length_c   1.000
_cell.angle_alpha   90.00
_cell.angle_beta   90.00
_cell.angle_gamma   90.00
#
_symmetry.space_group_name_H-M   'P 1'
#
loop_
_entity.id
_entity.type
_entity.pdbx_description
1 polymer ?
#
loop_
_entity_poly.entity_id
_entity_poly.type
_entity_poly.pdbx_seq_one_letter_code
_entity_poly.pdbx_strand_id
1 'polypeptide(L)'
;MHKSTRVLQSNDKFLIFASDGLWEHLTNQEAAEIVNTNPRMGITRRLVKSALTEVARKREMSYNDLTKIYKGSRRYFHDDITIIVIFVDHEMLEKKVSVSELSVRAFLDTVGPSISGYCWTIQSQPPAR
;
A
#
# COMPACT_ATOMS: atom_id res chain seq x y z
N MET A 1 15.94 12.73 9.18
CA MET A 1 14.97 11.73 8.70
C MET A 1 14.15 11.27 9.90
N HIS A 2 12.90 11.73 10.02
CA HIS A 2 12.03 11.28 11.12
C HIS A 2 11.53 9.87 10.77
N LYS A 3 11.86 8.89 11.62
CA LYS A 3 11.33 7.53 11.51
C LYS A 3 10.05 7.46 12.32
N SER A 4 8.91 7.31 11.64
CA SER A 4 7.65 6.99 12.29
C SER A 4 7.41 5.48 12.23
N THR A 5 6.88 4.91 13.31
CA THR A 5 6.48 3.50 13.38
C THR A 5 5.04 3.45 13.87
N ARG A 6 4.21 2.61 13.24
CA ARG A 6 2.81 2.42 13.61
C ARG A 6 2.52 0.94 13.72
N VAL A 7 1.95 0.53 14.86
CA VAL A 7 1.44 -0.82 15.06
C VAL A 7 0.08 -0.91 14.37
N LEU A 8 -0.08 -1.88 13.47
CA LEU A 8 -1.36 -2.12 12.80
C LEU A 8 -2.44 -2.49 13.83
N GLN A 9 -3.58 -1.85 13.72
CA GLN A 9 -4.75 -2.04 14.56
C GLN A 9 -5.81 -2.85 13.80
N SER A 10 -6.74 -3.48 14.51
CA SER A 10 -7.79 -4.33 13.91
C SER A 10 -8.71 -3.59 12.93
N ASN A 11 -8.80 -2.26 13.01
CA ASN A 11 -9.55 -1.42 12.09
C ASN A 11 -8.76 -1.02 10.81
N ASP A 12 -7.47 -1.34 10.74
CA ASP A 12 -6.66 -1.09 9.55
C ASP A 12 -6.95 -2.13 8.48
N LYS A 13 -7.54 -1.70 7.36
CA LYS A 13 -8.01 -2.62 6.30
C LYS A 13 -7.01 -2.78 5.16
N PHE A 14 -6.25 -1.74 4.87
CA PHE A 14 -5.31 -1.73 3.74
C PHE A 14 -4.25 -0.64 3.89
N LEU A 15 -3.18 -0.79 3.11
CA LEU A 15 -2.12 0.19 2.90
C LEU A 15 -2.03 0.49 1.40
N ILE A 16 -1.87 1.76 1.04
CA ILE A 16 -1.62 2.19 -0.33
C ILE A 16 -0.20 2.77 -0.37
N PHE A 17 0.68 2.13 -1.11
CA PHE A 17 1.96 2.69 -1.51
C PHE A 17 1.85 3.15 -2.95
N ALA A 18 2.28 4.37 -3.23
CA ALA A 18 2.37 4.84 -4.60
C ALA A 18 3.48 5.86 -4.77
N SER A 19 3.97 5.98 -6.01
CA SER A 19 4.86 7.08 -6.42
C SER A 19 4.10 8.41 -6.46
N ASP A 20 4.85 9.50 -6.49
CA ASP A 20 4.31 10.87 -6.54
C ASP A 20 3.34 11.08 -7.71
N GLY A 21 3.54 10.38 -8.84
CA GLY A 21 2.63 10.45 -9.98
C GLY A 21 1.17 10.06 -9.69
N LEU A 22 0.89 9.28 -8.64
CA LEU A 22 -0.49 9.09 -8.16
C LEU A 22 -0.97 10.30 -7.35
N TRP A 23 -0.16 10.74 -6.40
CA TRP A 23 -0.51 11.74 -5.39
C TRP A 23 -0.59 13.17 -5.95
N GLU A 24 -0.01 13.44 -7.11
CA GLU A 24 -0.21 14.67 -7.89
C GLU A 24 -1.66 14.84 -8.38
N HIS A 25 -2.42 13.75 -8.45
CA HIS A 25 -3.73 13.72 -9.08
C HIS A 25 -4.84 13.22 -8.16
N LEU A 26 -4.51 12.51 -7.08
CA LEU A 26 -5.46 12.06 -6.06
C LEU A 26 -4.99 12.44 -4.67
N THR A 27 -5.90 12.90 -3.84
CA THR A 27 -5.67 13.04 -2.41
C THR A 27 -5.67 11.69 -1.70
N ASN A 28 -5.06 11.63 -0.51
CA ASN A 28 -5.07 10.43 0.34
C ASN A 28 -6.50 9.94 0.61
N GLN A 29 -7.44 10.87 0.81
CA GLN A 29 -8.84 10.56 1.11
C GLN A 29 -9.54 9.93 -0.09
N GLU A 30 -9.41 10.49 -1.29
CA GLU A 30 -10.01 9.95 -2.50
C GLU A 30 -9.47 8.54 -2.81
N ALA A 31 -8.16 8.34 -2.68
CA ALA A 31 -7.55 7.03 -2.88
C ALA A 31 -8.07 6.00 -1.85
N ALA A 32 -8.14 6.39 -0.57
CA ALA A 32 -8.68 5.53 0.48
C ALA A 32 -10.16 5.20 0.25
N GLU A 33 -10.96 6.16 -0.19
CA GLU A 33 -12.37 5.97 -0.51
C GLU A 33 -12.56 5.00 -1.68
N ILE A 34 -11.78 5.15 -2.76
CA ILE A 34 -11.79 4.23 -3.91
C ILE A 34 -11.50 2.81 -3.44
N VAL A 35 -10.44 2.61 -2.64
CA VAL A 35 -10.05 1.28 -2.14
C VAL A 35 -11.10 0.69 -1.19
N ASN A 36 -11.71 1.51 -0.33
CA ASN A 36 -12.66 1.04 0.67
C ASN A 36 -14.06 0.73 0.09
N THR A 37 -14.46 1.36 -1.02
CA THR A 37 -15.81 1.23 -1.61
C THR A 37 -15.90 0.30 -2.83
N ASN A 38 -14.77 -0.19 -3.33
CA ASN A 38 -14.72 -1.05 -4.52
C ASN A 38 -14.18 -2.46 -4.22
N PRO A 39 -14.49 -3.46 -5.06
CA PRO A 39 -13.88 -4.79 -4.94
C PRO A 39 -12.35 -4.74 -5.05
N ARG A 40 -11.66 -5.65 -4.32
CA ARG A 40 -10.19 -5.78 -4.37
C ARG A 40 -9.67 -6.04 -5.80
N MET A 41 -10.43 -6.82 -6.58
CA MET A 41 -10.08 -7.15 -7.95
C MET A 41 -10.10 -5.90 -8.85
N GLY A 42 -8.94 -5.60 -9.44
CA GLY A 42 -8.77 -4.45 -10.33
C GLY A 42 -8.67 -3.10 -9.60
N ILE A 43 -8.40 -3.09 -8.29
CA ILE A 43 -8.40 -1.84 -7.50
C ILE A 43 -7.31 -0.86 -7.96
N THR A 44 -6.11 -1.34 -8.25
CA THR A 44 -5.01 -0.52 -8.76
C THR A 44 -5.35 0.12 -10.10
N ARG A 45 -6.02 -0.64 -10.99
CA ARG A 45 -6.51 -0.12 -12.28
C ARG A 45 -7.55 0.99 -12.10
N ARG A 46 -8.40 0.90 -11.08
CA ARG A 46 -9.37 1.96 -10.75
C ARG A 46 -8.67 3.22 -10.27
N LEU A 47 -7.67 3.09 -9.39
CA LEU A 47 -6.86 4.23 -8.93
C LEU A 47 -6.16 4.93 -10.11
N VAL A 48 -5.50 4.18 -11.00
CA VAL A 48 -4.89 4.75 -12.22
C VAL A 48 -5.94 5.45 -13.07
N LYS A 49 -7.11 4.82 -13.30
CA LYS A 49 -8.16 5.43 -14.12
C LYS A 49 -8.68 6.73 -13.49
N SER A 50 -8.88 6.77 -12.17
CA SER A 50 -9.32 7.97 -11.46
C SER A 50 -8.30 9.09 -11.59
N ALA A 51 -7.01 8.81 -11.37
CA ALA A 51 -5.94 9.78 -11.56
C ALA A 51 -5.92 10.33 -12.99
N LEU A 52 -5.96 9.44 -14.01
CA LEU A 52 -6.02 9.85 -15.41
C LEU A 52 -7.27 10.65 -15.77
N THR A 53 -8.41 10.37 -15.12
CA THR A 53 -9.65 11.11 -15.33
C THR A 53 -9.53 12.53 -14.77
N GLU A 54 -8.88 12.68 -13.61
CA GLU A 54 -8.61 14.00 -13.03
C GLU A 54 -7.62 14.82 -13.89
N VAL A 55 -6.61 14.17 -14.47
CA VAL A 55 -5.73 14.80 -15.47
C VAL A 55 -6.50 15.27 -16.70
N ALA A 56 -7.41 14.43 -17.20
CA ALA A 56 -8.28 14.74 -18.35
C ALA A 56 -9.09 16.00 -18.10
N ARG A 57 -9.75 16.04 -16.93
CA ARG A 57 -10.55 17.15 -16.47
C ARG A 57 -9.74 18.44 -16.36
N LYS A 58 -8.53 18.39 -15.77
CA LYS A 58 -7.65 19.55 -15.60
C LYS A 58 -7.09 20.09 -16.90
N ARG A 59 -6.91 19.25 -17.93
CA ARG A 59 -6.34 19.63 -19.23
C ARG A 59 -7.37 19.86 -20.33
N GLU A 60 -8.67 19.76 -20.01
CA GLU A 60 -9.77 19.84 -20.98
C GLU A 60 -9.62 18.86 -22.15
N MET A 61 -8.99 17.70 -21.91
CA MET A 61 -8.78 16.66 -22.92
C MET A 61 -9.65 15.44 -22.62
N SER A 62 -9.97 14.64 -23.64
CA SER A 62 -10.65 13.37 -23.41
C SER A 62 -9.69 12.33 -22.81
N TYR A 63 -10.20 11.43 -21.97
CA TYR A 63 -9.46 10.29 -21.44
C TYR A 63 -8.85 9.42 -22.56
N ASN A 64 -9.54 9.29 -23.70
CA ASN A 64 -9.07 8.53 -24.85
C ASN A 64 -7.87 9.20 -25.53
N ASP A 65 -7.86 10.53 -25.60
CA ASP A 65 -6.74 11.26 -26.19
C ASP A 65 -5.52 11.24 -25.27
N LEU A 66 -5.76 11.35 -23.96
CA LEU A 66 -4.76 11.09 -22.93
C LEU A 66 -4.12 9.73 -23.14
N THR A 67 -4.87 8.62 -23.01
CA THR A 67 -4.34 7.24 -23.12
C THR A 67 -3.59 6.94 -24.42
N LYS A 68 -3.89 7.64 -25.53
CA LYS A 68 -3.13 7.56 -26.78
C LYS A 68 -1.79 8.29 -26.70
N ILE A 69 -1.74 9.48 -26.08
CA ILE A 69 -0.49 10.24 -25.85
C ILE A 69 0.49 9.43 -24.97
N TYR A 70 0.00 8.67 -23.99
CA TYR A 70 0.84 7.81 -23.12
C TYR A 70 1.61 6.72 -23.88
N LYS A 71 1.20 6.32 -25.10
CA LYS A 71 1.89 5.28 -25.88
C LYS A 71 3.10 5.78 -26.68
N GLY A 72 3.27 7.10 -26.86
CA GLY A 72 4.25 7.67 -27.80
C GLY A 72 5.34 8.57 -27.19
N SER A 73 5.09 9.24 -26.07
CA SER A 73 6.02 10.25 -25.52
C SER A 73 6.00 10.30 -23.98
N ARG A 74 6.40 9.18 -23.36
CA ARG A 74 6.28 8.93 -21.92
C ARG A 74 7.04 9.93 -21.01
N ARG A 75 8.01 10.71 -21.52
CA ARG A 75 8.92 11.53 -20.70
C ARG A 75 8.55 13.01 -20.55
N TYR A 76 7.46 13.48 -21.15
CA TYR A 76 7.16 14.92 -21.18
C TYR A 76 5.90 15.33 -20.41
N PHE A 77 5.14 14.38 -19.85
CA PHE A 77 3.78 14.67 -19.37
C PHE A 77 3.42 14.23 -17.94
N HIS A 78 4.20 13.34 -17.29
CA HIS A 78 4.07 12.88 -15.89
C HIS A 78 5.24 11.94 -15.53
N ASP A 79 5.57 11.80 -14.23
CA ASP A 79 6.43 10.72 -13.72
C ASP A 79 5.69 9.37 -13.72
N ASP A 80 6.42 8.25 -13.71
CA ASP A 80 5.82 6.91 -13.71
C ASP A 80 4.85 6.71 -12.53
N ILE A 81 3.60 6.33 -12.83
CA ILE A 81 2.60 5.98 -11.81
C ILE A 81 2.79 4.52 -11.41
N THR A 82 3.26 4.28 -10.19
CA THR A 82 3.38 2.95 -9.57
C THR A 82 2.48 2.91 -8.35
N ILE A 83 1.66 1.86 -8.21
CA ILE A 83 0.70 1.70 -7.10
C ILE A 83 0.75 0.26 -6.59
N ILE A 84 0.88 0.09 -5.28
CA ILE A 84 0.78 -1.17 -4.56
C ILE A 84 -0.29 -1.01 -3.48
N VAL A 85 -1.30 -1.87 -3.49
CA VAL A 85 -2.33 -1.92 -2.45
C VAL A 85 -2.18 -3.23 -1.70
N ILE A 86 -1.93 -3.14 -0.40
CA ILE A 86 -1.83 -4.30 0.51
C ILE A 86 -3.11 -4.35 1.32
N PHE A 87 -3.87 -5.44 1.24
CA PHE A 87 -5.03 -5.67 2.10
C PHE A 87 -4.59 -6.43 3.34
N VAL A 88 -5.02 -5.97 4.50
CA VAL A 88 -4.74 -6.60 5.79
C VAL A 88 -6.00 -7.37 6.20
N ASP A 89 -5.82 -8.67 6.45
CA ASP A 89 -6.89 -9.56 6.89
C ASP A 89 -6.60 -10.02 8.33
N HIS A 90 -7.29 -9.39 9.29
CA HIS A 90 -7.07 -9.66 10.71
C HIS A 90 -7.62 -11.01 11.17
N GLU A 91 -8.63 -11.57 10.48
CA GLU A 91 -9.18 -12.88 10.82
C GLU A 91 -8.17 -14.02 10.56
N MET A 92 -7.27 -13.82 9.60
CA MET A 92 -6.17 -14.75 9.31
C MET A 92 -5.01 -14.62 10.31
N LEU A 93 -4.90 -13.51 11.04
CA LEU A 93 -3.85 -13.27 12.05
C LEU A 93 -4.19 -13.90 13.41
N GLU A 94 -5.49 -14.00 13.75
CA GLU A 94 -5.94 -14.63 15.01
C GLU A 94 -5.84 -16.17 14.97
N LYS A 95 -5.91 -16.76 13.78
CA LYS A 95 -5.46 -18.15 13.58
C LYS A 95 -3.94 -18.11 13.71
N LYS A 96 -3.39 -18.63 14.82
CA LYS A 96 -1.94 -18.89 15.01
C LYS A 96 -1.42 -19.85 13.93
N VAL A 97 -1.29 -19.36 12.71
CA VAL A 97 -0.43 -19.98 11.71
C VAL A 97 0.98 -19.69 12.22
N SER A 98 1.76 -20.72 12.51
CA SER A 98 3.18 -20.58 12.80
C SER A 98 3.90 -20.16 11.53
N VAL A 99 3.70 -18.91 11.10
CA VAL A 99 4.45 -18.33 10.01
C VAL A 99 5.83 -18.05 10.58
N SER A 100 6.86 -18.69 10.03
CA SER A 100 8.24 -18.32 10.34
C SER A 100 8.38 -16.81 10.13
N GLU A 101 8.92 -16.09 11.12
CA GLU A 101 9.07 -14.64 11.06
C GLU A 101 10.08 -14.28 9.95
N LEU A 102 9.58 -14.13 8.73
CA LEU A 102 10.37 -13.89 7.53
C LEU A 102 10.57 -12.38 7.39
N SER A 103 11.80 -11.92 7.67
CA SER A 103 12.23 -10.59 7.28
C SER A 103 12.89 -10.67 5.89
N VAL A 104 12.40 -9.88 4.94
CA VAL A 104 13.00 -9.76 3.61
C VAL A 104 13.55 -8.34 3.48
N ARG A 105 14.86 -8.24 3.32
CA ARG A 105 15.56 -6.98 3.09
C ARG A 105 15.91 -6.87 1.61
N ALA A 106 15.27 -5.95 0.90
CA ALA A 106 15.63 -5.69 -0.49
C ALA A 106 17.12 -5.28 -0.60
N PHE A 107 17.80 -5.73 -1.67
CA PHE A 107 19.23 -5.53 -2.01
C PHE A 107 20.24 -6.56 -1.45
N LEU A 108 19.84 -7.47 -0.55
CA LEU A 108 20.61 -8.67 -0.22
C LEU A 108 19.75 -9.90 -0.47
N ASP A 109 20.20 -10.81 -1.33
CA ASP A 109 19.53 -12.11 -1.60
C ASP A 109 19.69 -13.10 -0.43
N THR A 110 19.56 -12.62 0.82
CA THR A 110 19.65 -13.46 2.02
C THR A 110 18.38 -13.30 2.84
N VAL A 111 17.58 -14.37 2.88
CA VAL A 111 16.53 -14.54 3.88
C VAL A 111 17.20 -14.81 5.23
N GLY A 112 16.88 -13.99 6.24
CA GLY A 112 17.45 -14.11 7.58
C GLY A 112 16.36 -13.97 8.65
N PRO A 113 16.55 -14.56 9.85
CA PRO A 113 15.65 -14.38 10.97
C PRO A 113 15.44 -12.89 11.26
N SER A 114 14.20 -12.52 11.57
CA SER A 114 13.87 -11.16 12.00
C SER A 114 14.73 -10.74 13.20
N ILE A 115 15.51 -9.67 13.04
CA ILE A 115 16.32 -9.07 14.12
C ILE A 115 15.50 -8.10 15.00
N SER A 116 14.18 -8.02 14.82
CA SER A 116 13.30 -7.22 15.67
C SER A 116 13.00 -7.96 16.99
N GLY A 117 14.04 -8.15 17.80
CA GLY A 117 13.92 -8.69 19.15
C GLY A 117 13.18 -7.73 20.08
N TYR A 118 11.86 -7.90 20.20
CA TYR A 118 11.13 -7.63 21.44
C TYR A 118 10.56 -8.96 21.94
N CYS A 119 11.42 -9.73 22.60
CA CYS A 119 11.03 -10.93 23.34
C CYS A 119 10.43 -10.50 24.68
N TRP A 120 9.11 -10.35 24.76
CA TRP A 120 8.41 -10.29 26.04
C TRP A 120 8.13 -11.71 26.51
N THR A 121 9.05 -12.29 27.28
CA THR A 121 8.71 -13.43 28.15
C THR A 121 8.11 -12.84 29.42
N ILE A 122 6.77 -12.76 29.53
CA ILE A 122 6.15 -12.54 30.84
C ILE A 122 6.29 -13.84 31.62
N GLN A 123 7.18 -13.77 32.60
CA GLN A 123 7.40 -14.75 33.64
C GLN A 123 6.10 -14.90 34.45
N SER A 124 5.45 -16.06 34.33
CA SER A 124 4.35 -16.45 35.22
C SER A 124 4.90 -16.70 36.63
N GLN A 125 4.53 -15.85 37.59
CA GLN A 125 4.66 -16.17 39.02
C GLN A 125 3.50 -17.08 39.46
N PRO A 126 3.74 -18.15 40.24
CA PRO A 126 2.68 -18.94 40.83
C PRO A 126 2.03 -18.19 42.02
N PRO A 127 0.78 -18.53 42.39
CA PRO A 127 0.06 -17.84 43.45
C PRO A 127 0.69 -18.13 44.82
N ALA A 128 0.81 -17.08 45.65
CA ALA A 128 1.21 -17.21 47.05
C ALA A 128 0.11 -17.94 47.85
N ARG A 129 0.55 -18.82 48.76
CA ARG A 129 -0.27 -19.41 49.83
C ARG A 129 -0.65 -18.36 50.86
#